data_AF-A0A6B3LPZ7-F1
#
_entry.id   AF-A0A6B3LPZ7-F1
#
_cell.length_a   1.000
_cell.length_b   1.000
_cell.length_c   1.000
_cell.angle_alpha   90.00
_cell.angle_beta   90.00
_cell.angle_gamma   90.00
#
_symmetry.space_group_name_H-M   'P 1'
#
loop_
_entity.id
_entity.type
_entity.pdbx_description
1 polymer ?
#
loop_
_entity_poly.entity_id
_entity_poly.type
_entity_poly.pdbx_seq_one_letter_code
_entity_poly.pdbx_strand_id
1 'polypeptide(L)'
;MALKSANQQGNTLIEFMIAALVGAMALAIVGTVFLSNQKAAAQRSKEIMLLQQMSSVMQQMKEDIQRAGFDGIATNSMMLSGSANILYQQANKIGYVYRKTASESSNTVYQLNNNMLEYCQKDSPSPLNIVSAATGCFDLFDPKQIKVTQFDVHRTVLSGSAVESAFISISMTAELKNDPSISHAMSLQVQQRNWQ
;
A
#
# COMPACT_ATOMS: atom_id res chain seq x y z
N MET A 1 -11.07 -2.68 -83.01
CA MET A 1 -10.75 -2.59 -81.57
C MET A 1 -11.73 -3.49 -80.85
N ALA A 2 -11.33 -4.71 -80.48
CA ALA A 2 -12.22 -5.70 -79.86
C ALA A 2 -11.91 -5.78 -78.37
N LEU A 3 -12.89 -5.42 -77.53
CA LEU A 3 -12.80 -5.60 -76.08
C LEU A 3 -13.01 -7.08 -75.76
N LYS A 4 -11.95 -7.72 -75.28
CA LYS A 4 -11.97 -9.11 -74.80
C LYS A 4 -12.80 -9.14 -73.51
N SER A 5 -13.96 -9.81 -73.52
CA SER A 5 -14.74 -9.97 -72.30
C SER A 5 -13.99 -10.88 -71.32
N ALA A 6 -13.77 -10.39 -70.10
CA ALA A 6 -13.30 -11.23 -69.02
C ALA A 6 -14.46 -12.13 -68.57
N ASN A 7 -14.27 -13.45 -68.64
CA ASN A 7 -15.19 -14.41 -68.04
C ASN A 7 -15.19 -14.20 -66.52
N GLN A 8 -16.16 -13.47 -65.99
CA GLN A 8 -16.44 -13.45 -64.56
C GLN A 8 -16.96 -14.84 -64.17
N GLN A 9 -16.10 -15.67 -63.57
CA GLN A 9 -16.56 -16.81 -62.81
C GLN A 9 -17.22 -16.25 -61.55
N GLY A 10 -18.56 -16.22 -61.55
CA GLY A 10 -19.33 -15.75 -60.40
C GLY A 10 -19.13 -16.68 -59.21
N ASN A 11 -18.80 -16.12 -58.05
CA ASN A 11 -18.76 -16.85 -56.79
C ASN A 11 -20.11 -17.53 -56.57
N THR A 12 -20.10 -18.82 -56.25
CA THR A 12 -21.33 -19.55 -55.97
C THR A 12 -21.92 -19.08 -54.63
N LEU A 13 -23.24 -19.16 -54.49
CA LEU A 13 -23.92 -18.83 -53.22
C LEU A 13 -23.34 -19.64 -52.04
N ILE A 14 -22.98 -20.91 -52.30
CA ILE A 14 -22.38 -21.83 -51.33
C ILE A 14 -21.00 -21.34 -50.88
N GLU A 15 -20.14 -20.86 -51.78
CA GLU A 15 -18.85 -20.26 -51.40
C GLU A 15 -19.01 -19.02 -50.54
N PHE A 16 -20.00 -18.18 -50.82
CA PHE A 16 -20.29 -17.02 -49.97
C PHE A 16 -20.76 -17.43 -48.57
N MET A 17 -21.62 -18.45 -48.47
CA MET A 17 -22.06 -18.99 -47.18
C MET A 17 -20.90 -19.61 -46.39
N ILE A 18 -20.00 -20.35 -47.06
CA ILE A 18 -18.82 -20.94 -46.41
C ILE A 18 -17.85 -19.84 -45.96
N ALA A 19 -17.57 -18.85 -46.82
CA ALA A 19 -16.70 -17.72 -46.48
C ALA A 19 -17.26 -16.91 -45.29
N ALA A 20 -18.57 -16.68 -45.26
CA ALA A 20 -19.25 -16.01 -44.15
C ALA A 20 -19.18 -16.83 -42.86
N LEU A 21 -19.36 -18.16 -42.94
CA LEU A 21 -19.23 -19.05 -41.78
C LEU A 21 -17.81 -19.03 -41.21
N VAL A 22 -16.79 -19.18 -42.06
CA VAL A 22 -15.38 -19.15 -41.64
C VAL A 22 -15.03 -17.77 -41.06
N GLY A 23 -15.52 -16.69 -41.67
CA GLY A 23 -15.35 -15.33 -41.14
C GLY A 23 -15.98 -15.14 -39.75
N ALA A 24 -17.20 -15.64 -39.54
CA ALA A 24 -17.88 -15.60 -38.25
C ALA A 24 -17.12 -16.40 -37.19
N MET A 25 -16.63 -17.59 -37.52
CA MET A 25 -15.80 -18.41 -36.64
C MET A 25 -14.50 -17.69 -36.27
N ALA A 26 -13.82 -17.08 -37.25
CA ALA A 26 -12.60 -16.31 -37.00
C ALA A 26 -12.84 -15.13 -36.04
N LEU A 27 -13.92 -14.36 -36.26
CA LEU A 27 -14.30 -13.26 -35.38
C LEU A 27 -14.63 -13.73 -33.96
N ALA A 28 -15.32 -14.86 -33.82
CA ALA A 28 -15.64 -15.43 -32.52
C ALA A 28 -14.36 -15.82 -31.74
N ILE A 29 -13.41 -16.47 -32.42
CA ILE A 29 -12.13 -16.86 -31.80
C ILE A 29 -11.33 -15.62 -31.38
N VAL A 30 -11.16 -14.64 -32.29
CA VAL A 30 -10.42 -13.41 -31.98
C VAL A 30 -11.10 -12.63 -30.86
N GLY A 31 -12.43 -12.53 -30.89
CA GLY A 31 -13.21 -11.83 -29.86
C GLY A 31 -13.07 -12.47 -28.47
N THR A 32 -13.13 -13.79 -28.38
CA THR A 32 -12.98 -14.50 -27.10
C THR A 32 -11.56 -14.37 -26.52
N VAL A 33 -10.53 -14.51 -27.36
CA VAL A 33 -9.13 -14.30 -26.95
C VAL A 33 -8.91 -12.87 -26.49
N PHE A 34 -9.43 -11.89 -27.23
CA PHE A 34 -9.32 -10.47 -26.88
C PHE A 34 -9.97 -10.16 -25.53
N LEU A 35 -11.20 -10.63 -25.30
CA LEU A 35 -11.90 -10.45 -24.03
C LEU A 35 -11.16 -11.12 -22.86
N SER A 36 -10.64 -12.34 -23.08
CA SER A 36 -9.85 -13.05 -22.08
C SER A 36 -8.60 -12.26 -21.71
N ASN A 37 -7.87 -11.74 -22.70
CA ASN A 37 -6.67 -10.93 -22.47
C ASN A 37 -6.98 -9.62 -21.76
N GLN A 38 -8.07 -8.94 -22.12
CA GLN A 38 -8.50 -7.73 -21.42
C GLN A 38 -8.85 -8.00 -19.95
N LYS A 39 -9.56 -9.10 -19.66
CA LYS A 39 -9.88 -9.48 -18.29
C LYS A 39 -8.62 -9.77 -17.48
N ALA A 40 -7.68 -10.52 -18.05
CA ALA A 40 -6.40 -10.83 -17.41
C ALA A 40 -5.58 -9.55 -17.16
N ALA A 41 -5.50 -8.64 -18.13
CA ALA A 41 -4.81 -7.36 -17.99
C ALA A 41 -5.45 -6.47 -16.92
N ALA A 42 -6.78 -6.40 -16.88
CA ALA A 42 -7.51 -5.65 -15.86
C ALA A 42 -7.26 -6.19 -14.44
N GLN A 43 -7.22 -7.52 -14.29
CA GLN A 43 -6.91 -8.15 -13.00
C GLN A 43 -5.46 -7.87 -12.56
N ARG A 44 -4.49 -7.97 -13.47
CA ARG A 44 -3.09 -7.61 -13.17
C ARG A 44 -2.92 -6.14 -12.81
N SER A 45 -3.66 -5.24 -13.48
CA SER A 45 -3.65 -3.81 -13.15
C SER A 45 -4.10 -3.56 -11.71
N LYS A 46 -5.15 -4.25 -11.25
CA LYS A 46 -5.63 -4.18 -9.86
C LYS A 46 -4.60 -4.68 -8.84
N GLU A 47 -3.95 -5.81 -9.12
CA GLU A 47 -2.86 -6.35 -8.27
C GLU A 47 -1.70 -5.35 -8.14
N ILE A 48 -1.24 -4.80 -9.28
CA ILE A 48 -0.16 -3.82 -9.32
C ILE A 48 -0.54 -2.54 -8.56
N MET A 49 -1.78 -2.06 -8.73
CA MET A 49 -2.27 -0.89 -8.02
C MET A 49 -2.23 -1.10 -6.50
N LEU A 50 -2.75 -2.23 -6.01
CA LEU A 50 -2.72 -2.56 -4.58
C LEU A 50 -1.29 -2.64 -4.06
N LEU A 51 -0.40 -3.34 -4.79
CA LEU A 51 1.01 -3.47 -4.44
C LEU A 51 1.71 -2.11 -4.40
N GLN A 52 1.46 -1.23 -5.37
CA GLN A 52 2.07 0.10 -5.41
C GLN A 52 1.60 0.97 -4.23
N GLN A 53 0.29 1.00 -3.95
CA GLN A 53 -0.22 1.78 -2.82
C GLN A 53 0.32 1.27 -1.48
N MET A 54 0.33 -0.06 -1.27
CA MET A 54 0.94 -0.65 -0.08
C MET A 54 2.43 -0.30 0.03
N SER A 55 3.18 -0.41 -1.06
CA SER A 55 4.61 -0.08 -1.06
C SER A 55 4.87 1.39 -0.74
N SER A 56 4.06 2.31 -1.29
CA SER A 56 4.18 3.73 -1.00
C SER A 56 3.92 4.03 0.48
N VAL A 57 2.86 3.46 1.06
CA VAL A 57 2.54 3.63 2.48
C VAL A 57 3.62 3.03 3.38
N MET A 58 4.11 1.82 3.06
CA MET A 58 5.18 1.15 3.79
C MET A 58 6.50 1.93 3.75
N GLN A 59 6.85 2.49 2.58
CA GLN A 59 8.04 3.31 2.43
C GLN A 59 7.91 4.63 3.20
N GLN A 60 6.75 5.30 3.12
CA GLN A 60 6.47 6.50 3.90
C GLN A 60 6.61 6.20 5.41
N MET A 61 5.96 5.15 5.90
CA MET A 61 6.03 4.73 7.30
C MET A 61 7.47 4.46 7.75
N LYS A 62 8.28 3.83 6.90
CA LYS A 62 9.71 3.61 7.18
C LYS A 62 10.48 4.92 7.38
N GLU A 63 10.31 5.88 6.47
CA GLU A 63 10.98 7.19 6.56
C GLU A 63 10.51 7.97 7.78
N ASP A 64 9.21 7.92 8.04
CA ASP A 64 8.55 8.58 9.16
C ASP A 64 9.03 8.03 10.51
N ILE A 65 9.15 6.70 10.65
CA ILE A 65 9.68 6.04 11.86
C ILE A 65 11.16 6.35 12.09
N GLN A 66 11.97 6.58 11.06
CA GLN A 66 13.38 6.95 11.25
C GLN A 66 13.55 8.29 11.97
N ARG A 67 12.51 9.14 11.99
CA ARG A 67 12.51 10.43 12.70
C ARG A 67 12.17 10.28 14.18
N ALA A 68 11.63 9.13 14.60
CA ALA A 68 11.19 8.87 15.96
C ALA A 68 12.31 9.15 16.98
N GLY A 69 11.98 9.93 18.01
CA GLY A 69 12.87 10.26 19.12
C GLY A 69 13.87 11.37 18.85
N PHE A 70 13.85 11.99 17.67
CA PHE A 70 14.72 13.14 17.42
C PHE A 70 14.32 14.33 18.29
N ASP A 71 15.23 14.84 19.14
CA ASP A 71 15.00 16.04 19.94
C ASP A 71 15.81 17.26 19.46
N GLY A 72 17.06 17.05 19.03
CA GLY A 72 17.92 18.11 18.51
C GLY A 72 18.36 19.19 19.50
N ILE A 73 17.89 19.14 20.76
CA ILE A 73 18.19 20.11 21.83
C ILE A 73 18.76 19.39 23.06
N ALA A 74 18.02 18.43 23.63
CA ALA A 74 18.54 17.61 24.70
C ALA A 74 19.39 16.45 24.15
N THR A 75 20.21 15.89 25.04
CA THR A 75 20.99 14.67 24.78
C THR A 75 20.13 13.41 24.73
N ASN A 76 18.92 13.46 25.30
CA ASN A 76 18.02 12.33 25.39
C ASN A 76 17.03 12.32 24.24
N SER A 77 16.70 11.12 23.77
CA SER A 77 15.66 10.95 22.76
C SER A 77 14.28 11.33 23.30
N MET A 78 13.47 11.94 22.45
CA MET A 78 12.10 12.29 22.80
C MET A 78 11.19 11.06 22.82
N MET A 79 10.27 10.99 23.78
CA MET A 79 9.32 9.89 23.89
C MET A 79 7.92 10.42 24.10
N LEU A 80 6.91 9.66 23.65
CA LEU A 80 5.52 9.96 23.97
C LEU A 80 5.36 9.98 25.50
N SER A 81 4.48 10.86 26.00
CA SER A 81 4.25 10.99 27.43
C SER A 81 3.71 9.68 28.00
N GLY A 82 4.38 9.15 29.02
CA GLY A 82 4.07 7.86 29.64
C GLY A 82 4.60 6.62 28.88
N SER A 83 5.34 6.80 27.78
CA SER A 83 6.00 5.69 27.08
C SER A 83 7.36 5.37 27.70
N ALA A 84 7.67 4.07 27.86
CA ALA A 84 9.00 3.62 28.26
C ALA A 84 9.99 3.56 27.07
N ASN A 85 9.48 3.63 25.84
CA ASN A 85 10.27 3.47 24.62
C ASN A 85 10.07 4.65 23.66
N ILE A 86 11.07 4.95 22.83
CA ILE A 86 11.00 5.96 21.76
C ILE A 86 9.84 5.66 20.81
N LEU A 87 9.69 4.39 20.45
CA LEU A 87 8.58 3.87 19.67
C LEU A 87 7.62 3.17 20.62
N TYR A 88 6.44 3.76 20.78
CA TYR A 88 5.31 3.09 21.41
C TYR A 88 4.80 2.01 20.45
N GLN A 89 4.60 0.81 20.96
CA GLN A 89 4.12 -0.34 20.19
C GLN A 89 2.98 -1.03 20.92
N GLN A 90 1.95 -1.39 20.15
CA GLN A 90 0.89 -2.31 20.50
C GLN A 90 0.54 -3.11 19.23
N ALA A 91 -0.18 -4.23 19.38
CA ALA A 91 -0.48 -5.15 18.27
C ALA A 91 -0.96 -4.45 16.99
N ASN A 92 -1.86 -3.47 17.10
CA ASN A 92 -2.47 -2.76 15.98
C ASN A 92 -2.08 -1.28 15.92
N LYS A 93 -1.03 -0.85 16.62
CA LYS A 93 -0.72 0.57 16.78
C LYS A 93 0.76 0.82 17.02
N ILE A 94 1.32 1.81 16.35
CA ILE A 94 2.65 2.33 16.60
C ILE A 94 2.60 3.84 16.71
N GLY A 95 3.33 4.40 17.67
CA GLY A 95 3.38 5.83 17.87
C GLY A 95 4.77 6.30 18.23
N TYR A 96 5.09 7.52 17.84
CA TYR A 96 6.34 8.17 18.22
C TYR A 96 6.16 9.68 18.23
N VAL A 97 7.20 10.35 18.69
CA VAL A 97 7.28 11.80 18.71
C VAL A 97 8.66 12.22 18.24
N TYR A 98 8.73 13.40 17.63
CA TYR A 98 10.00 14.06 17.31
C TYR A 98 9.85 15.57 17.44
N ARG A 99 10.95 16.28 17.68
CA ARG A 99 11.03 17.73 17.71
C ARG A 99 10.90 18.27 16.28
N LYS A 100 9.87 19.09 16.06
CA LYS A 100 9.63 19.75 14.76
C LYS A 100 10.34 21.10 14.69
N THR A 101 10.22 21.89 15.75
CA THR A 101 10.84 23.21 15.92
C THR A 101 11.36 23.34 17.34
N ALA A 102 12.08 24.40 17.69
CA ALA A 102 12.64 24.56 19.04
C ALA A 102 11.59 24.47 20.17
N SER A 103 10.34 24.86 19.89
CA SER A 103 9.24 24.90 20.85
C SER A 103 8.12 23.89 20.58
N GLU A 104 8.19 23.10 19.49
CA GLU A 104 7.11 22.19 19.09
C GLU A 104 7.61 20.78 18.84
N SER A 105 6.80 19.83 19.31
CA SER A 105 6.94 18.40 19.08
C SER A 105 5.82 17.93 18.17
N SER A 106 6.14 17.07 17.20
CA SER A 106 5.15 16.41 16.35
C SER A 106 4.95 14.99 16.84
N ASN A 107 3.71 14.65 17.18
CA ASN A 107 3.31 13.34 17.67
C ASN A 107 2.61 12.62 16.52
N THR A 108 3.11 11.44 16.17
CA THR A 108 2.58 10.66 15.07
C THR A 108 2.14 9.29 15.57
N VAL A 109 0.97 8.83 15.13
CA VAL A 109 0.42 7.51 15.43
C VAL A 109 -0.09 6.88 14.15
N TYR A 110 0.31 5.63 13.91
CA TYR A 110 -0.33 4.74 12.96
C TYR A 110 -1.15 3.72 13.73
N GLN A 111 -2.40 3.52 13.33
CA GLN A 111 -3.25 2.51 13.95
C GLN A 111 -4.15 1.82 12.93
N LEU A 112 -4.37 0.52 13.13
CA LEU A 112 -5.41 -0.19 12.41
C LEU A 112 -6.72 -0.07 13.19
N ASN A 113 -7.71 0.56 12.56
CA ASN A 113 -9.04 0.78 13.11
C ASN A 113 -10.09 0.51 12.01
N ASN A 114 -11.13 -0.28 12.30
CA ASN A 114 -12.20 -0.60 11.34
C ASN A 114 -11.72 -1.01 9.93
N ASN A 115 -10.66 -1.84 9.88
CA ASN A 115 -10.01 -2.27 8.64
C ASN A 115 -9.38 -1.15 7.80
N MET A 116 -9.08 -0.01 8.41
CA MET A 116 -8.34 1.08 7.81
C MET A 116 -7.06 1.33 8.59
N LEU A 117 -5.95 1.47 7.87
CA LEU A 117 -4.74 1.99 8.46
C LEU A 117 -4.84 3.50 8.51
N GLU A 118 -4.99 4.02 9.72
CA GLU A 118 -5.13 5.43 10.01
C GLU A 118 -3.78 6.04 10.38
N TYR A 119 -3.60 7.30 9.98
CA TYR A 119 -2.47 8.16 10.31
C TYR A 119 -2.95 9.38 11.08
N CYS A 120 -2.45 9.55 12.30
CA CYS A 120 -2.75 10.69 13.15
C CYS A 120 -1.46 11.50 13.34
N GLN A 121 -1.49 12.80 13.09
CA GLN A 121 -0.36 13.69 13.38
C GLN A 121 -0.84 14.94 14.10
N LYS A 122 -0.18 15.27 15.21
CA LYS A 122 -0.52 16.44 16.02
C LYS A 122 0.71 17.12 16.55
N ASP A 123 0.81 18.42 16.28
CA ASP A 123 1.85 19.26 16.85
C ASP A 123 1.42 19.79 18.21
N SER A 124 2.36 19.80 19.16
CA SER A 124 2.13 20.28 20.52
C SER A 124 3.42 20.82 21.14
N PRO A 125 3.34 21.75 22.12
CA PRO A 125 4.53 22.26 22.80
C PRO A 125 5.34 21.20 23.56
N SER A 126 4.67 20.12 23.98
CA SER A 126 5.28 18.99 24.69
C SER A 126 4.72 17.65 24.18
N PRO A 127 5.45 16.53 24.33
CA PRO A 127 4.98 15.22 23.88
C PRO A 127 3.63 14.84 24.49
N LEU A 128 2.73 14.36 23.62
CA LEU A 128 1.42 13.87 24.02
C LEU A 128 1.51 12.42 24.49
N ASN A 129 0.51 11.98 25.25
CA ASN A 129 0.29 10.56 25.47
C ASN A 129 -0.33 9.91 24.21
N ILE A 130 -0.28 8.58 24.14
CA ILE A 130 -0.76 7.84 22.97
C ILE A 130 -2.25 8.07 22.66
N VAL A 131 -3.09 8.25 23.68
CA VAL A 131 -4.54 8.45 23.50
C VAL A 131 -4.83 9.80 22.85
N SER A 132 -4.18 10.86 23.34
CA SER A 132 -4.33 12.20 22.79
C SER A 132 -3.70 12.36 21.40
N ALA A 133 -2.60 11.65 21.14
CA ALA A 133 -1.94 11.63 19.83
C ALA A 133 -2.75 10.85 18.78
N ALA A 134 -3.50 9.83 19.19
CA ALA A 134 -4.34 9.00 18.32
C ALA A 134 -5.73 9.62 18.01
N THR A 135 -5.79 10.94 17.83
CA THR A 135 -7.04 11.66 17.52
C THR A 135 -6.90 12.48 16.23
N GLY A 136 -8.00 12.66 15.51
CA GLY A 136 -8.01 13.43 14.25
C GLY A 136 -7.25 12.74 13.12
N CYS A 137 -7.42 11.43 12.98
CA CYS A 137 -6.67 10.60 12.05
C CYS A 137 -7.26 10.61 10.64
N PHE A 138 -6.42 10.27 9.66
CA PHE A 138 -6.77 10.15 8.25
C PHE A 138 -6.52 8.74 7.76
N ASP A 139 -7.37 8.23 6.87
CA ASP A 139 -7.14 6.95 6.21
C ASP A 139 -5.99 7.05 5.22
N LEU A 140 -5.00 6.14 5.32
CA LEU A 140 -3.88 6.07 4.38
C LEU A 140 -4.24 5.42 3.04
N PHE A 141 -5.37 4.74 3.00
CA PHE A 141 -5.92 4.13 1.79
C PHE A 141 -7.33 4.68 1.53
N ASP A 142 -7.78 4.63 0.27
CA ASP A 142 -9.17 4.95 -0.04
C ASP A 142 -10.09 3.87 0.56
N PRO A 143 -10.97 4.20 1.52
CA PRO A 143 -11.85 3.24 2.20
C PRO A 143 -12.90 2.60 1.26
N LYS A 144 -13.04 3.10 0.03
CA LYS A 144 -13.90 2.49 -1.01
C LYS A 144 -13.15 1.44 -1.82
N GLN A 145 -11.81 1.45 -1.81
CA GLN A 145 -11.00 0.61 -2.69
C GLN A 145 -10.24 -0.48 -1.93
N ILE A 146 -9.60 -0.13 -0.81
CA ILE A 146 -8.71 -1.03 -0.07
C ILE A 146 -9.17 -1.10 1.37
N LYS A 147 -9.05 -2.30 1.95
CA LYS A 147 -9.14 -2.49 3.39
C LYS A 147 -7.92 -3.27 3.88
N VAL A 148 -7.47 -2.95 5.08
CA VAL A 148 -6.36 -3.59 5.77
C VAL A 148 -6.92 -4.66 6.71
N THR A 149 -6.47 -5.90 6.52
CA THR A 149 -6.93 -7.05 7.30
C THR A 149 -5.99 -7.35 8.47
N GLN A 150 -4.71 -7.01 8.32
CA GLN A 150 -3.69 -7.25 9.32
C GLN A 150 -2.67 -6.11 9.34
N PHE A 151 -2.31 -5.66 10.52
CA PHE A 151 -1.23 -4.71 10.77
C PHE A 151 -0.58 -5.08 12.08
N ASP A 152 0.65 -5.57 12.01
CA ASP A 152 1.42 -6.01 13.16
C ASP A 152 2.72 -5.25 13.24
N VAL A 153 3.09 -4.89 14.46
CA VAL A 153 4.35 -4.22 14.76
C VAL A 153 5.06 -5.03 15.83
N HIS A 154 6.31 -5.39 15.57
CA HIS A 154 7.15 -6.17 16.46
C HIS A 154 8.51 -5.48 16.67
N ARG A 155 8.87 -5.22 17.93
CA ARG A 155 10.20 -4.71 18.30
C ARG A 155 11.11 -5.86 18.70
N THR A 156 12.32 -5.84 18.16
CA THR A 156 13.41 -6.74 18.53
C THR A 156 14.56 -5.88 19.06
N VAL A 157 14.87 -6.04 20.35
CA VAL A 157 15.94 -5.29 21.00
C VAL A 157 17.30 -5.79 20.52
N LEU A 158 18.21 -4.87 20.25
CA LEU A 158 19.61 -5.11 19.96
C LEU A 158 20.42 -4.71 21.18
N SER A 159 20.84 -5.69 21.96
CA SER A 159 21.67 -5.47 23.14
C SER A 159 23.10 -5.15 22.71
N GLY A 160 23.53 -3.91 22.94
CA GLY A 160 24.93 -3.48 22.86
C GLY A 160 25.53 -3.29 24.25
N SER A 161 26.86 -3.27 24.35
CA SER A 161 27.59 -3.16 25.63
C SER A 161 27.49 -1.79 26.33
N ALA A 162 26.86 -0.80 25.72
CA ALA A 162 26.72 0.55 26.30
C ALA A 162 25.45 1.32 25.86
N VAL A 163 24.74 0.87 24.82
CA VAL A 163 23.55 1.54 24.25
C VAL A 163 22.59 0.47 23.73
N GLU A 164 21.29 0.62 24.03
CA GLU A 164 20.24 -0.25 23.50
C GLU A 164 19.68 0.34 22.18
N SER A 165 19.80 -0.41 21.09
CA SER A 165 19.12 -0.13 19.83
C SER A 165 17.98 -1.14 19.62
N ALA A 166 17.13 -0.93 18.63
CA ALA A 166 16.07 -1.87 18.31
C ALA A 166 15.77 -1.91 16.82
N PHE A 167 15.43 -3.09 16.31
CA PHE A 167 14.73 -3.23 15.04
C PHE A 167 13.23 -3.23 15.27
N ILE A 168 12.50 -2.57 14.38
CA ILE A 168 11.05 -2.65 14.30
C ILE A 168 10.70 -3.37 13.02
N SER A 169 10.02 -4.51 13.15
CA SER A 169 9.40 -5.22 12.04
C SER A 169 7.94 -4.83 11.96
N ILE A 170 7.51 -4.39 10.78
CA ILE A 170 6.13 -4.00 10.50
C ILE A 170 5.62 -4.88 9.39
N SER A 171 4.49 -5.53 9.62
CA SER A 171 3.84 -6.38 8.64
C SER A 171 2.41 -5.88 8.40
N MET A 172 2.00 -5.84 7.14
CA MET A 172 0.69 -5.36 6.74
C MET A 172 0.12 -6.27 5.65
N THR A 173 -1.15 -6.63 5.79
CA THR A 173 -1.93 -7.32 4.76
C THR A 173 -3.14 -6.47 4.40
N ALA A 174 -3.34 -6.27 3.11
CA ALA A 174 -4.46 -5.52 2.58
C ALA A 174 -5.06 -6.22 1.36
N GLU A 175 -6.36 -5.98 1.13
CA GLU A 175 -7.10 -6.54 0.02
C GLU A 175 -8.05 -5.51 -0.59
N LEU A 176 -8.44 -5.75 -1.85
CA LEU A 176 -9.44 -4.91 -2.49
C LEU A 176 -10.82 -5.17 -1.89
N LYS A 177 -11.53 -4.08 -1.56
CA LYS A 177 -12.85 -4.15 -0.91
C LYS A 177 -13.89 -4.89 -1.75
N ASN A 178 -13.85 -4.70 -3.07
CA ASN A 178 -14.79 -5.30 -4.02
C ASN A 178 -14.27 -6.60 -4.65
N ASP A 179 -13.04 -7.00 -4.34
CA ASP A 179 -12.41 -8.21 -4.89
C ASP A 179 -11.40 -8.79 -3.88
N PRO A 180 -11.87 -9.43 -2.79
CA PRO A 180 -11.00 -9.97 -1.74
C PRO A 180 -10.00 -11.04 -2.21
N SER A 181 -10.20 -11.58 -3.41
CA SER A 181 -9.25 -12.52 -4.02
C SER A 181 -7.91 -11.85 -4.37
N ILE A 182 -7.92 -10.52 -4.54
CA ILE A 182 -6.74 -9.70 -4.75
C ILE A 182 -6.30 -9.16 -3.38
N SER A 183 -5.34 -9.87 -2.80
CA SER A 183 -4.75 -9.57 -1.50
C SER A 183 -3.23 -9.60 -1.59
N HIS A 184 -2.58 -8.70 -0.86
CA HIS A 184 -1.14 -8.63 -0.76
C HIS A 184 -0.71 -8.44 0.69
N ALA A 185 0.43 -9.04 1.02
CA ALA A 185 1.11 -8.87 2.30
C ALA A 185 2.50 -8.28 2.06
N MET A 186 2.88 -7.34 2.90
CA MET A 186 4.21 -6.73 2.89
C MET A 186 4.77 -6.69 4.31
N SER A 187 6.08 -6.87 4.42
CA SER A 187 6.79 -6.68 5.67
C SER A 187 8.02 -5.82 5.43
N LEU A 188 8.32 -4.95 6.38
CA LEU A 188 9.53 -4.15 6.40
C LEU A 188 10.21 -4.25 7.77
N GLN A 189 11.51 -4.02 7.80
CA GLN A 189 12.28 -3.94 9.02
C GLN A 189 13.04 -2.60 9.02
N VAL A 190 12.91 -1.84 10.10
CA VAL A 190 13.57 -0.54 10.28
C VAL A 190 14.44 -0.60 11.52
N GLN A 191 15.71 -0.19 11.39
CA GLN A 191 16.55 0.06 12.55
C GLN A 191 16.20 1.41 13.15
N GLN A 192 15.97 1.45 14.45
CA GLN A 192 15.79 2.70 15.20
C GLN A 192 17.10 3.51 15.14
N ARG A 193 17.01 4.77 14.70
CA ARG A 193 18.17 5.65 14.54
C ARG A 193 18.58 6.33 15.84
N ASN A 194 17.61 6.86 16.58
CA ASN A 194 17.87 7.54 17.85
C ASN A 194 17.98 6.52 18.97
N TRP A 195 18.96 6.68 19.84
CA TRP A 195 19.34 5.70 20.86
C TRP A 195 18.67 6.01 22.19
N GLN A 196 18.43 4.98 22.98
CA GLN A 196 17.99 5.09 24.37
C GLN A 196 19.18 4.98 25.32
#